data_AF-A0A3N8KXD5-F1
#
_entry.id   AF-A0A3N8KXD5-F1
#
_cell.length_a   1.000
_cell.length_b   1.000
_cell.length_c   1.000
_cell.angle_alpha   90.00
_cell.angle_beta   90.00
_cell.angle_gamma   90.00
#
_symmetry.space_group_name_H-M   'P 1'
#
loop_
_entity.id
_entity.type
_entity.pdbx_description
1 polymer ?
#
loop_
_entity_poly.entity_id
_entity_poly.type
_entity_poly.pdbx_seq_one_letter_code
_entity_poly.pdbx_strand_id
1 'polypeptide(L)'
;MSRSFPTTLPTSRFPLVALGAALAAALSFGPAGAHAQASAAAASAPVANGAAPDFDARQKVLNHRTAENDYRYAVAEHDCYSKFFVNSCLGNARDKMREERASIRQEQLALDDEQRAVRAQQRDQQIAVKQAQNAAEAPQRAANEAANAAAYRDKQQQNALKQTQRGAEGPQHAASRQAYDQKQADFQRKLDAAHQQAAQKAQERADNAARYEQKQKEAAQHKADVEQRQKEAAEKARQQQQQGQ
;
A
#
# COMPACT_ATOMS: atom_id res chain seq x y z
N MET A 1 -55.18 -14.76 -14.11
CA MET A 1 -54.08 -15.66 -13.75
C MET A 1 -52.86 -15.27 -14.56
N SER A 2 -52.11 -14.29 -14.04
CA SER A 2 -50.96 -13.70 -14.70
C SER A 2 -49.75 -14.62 -14.54
N ARG A 3 -49.25 -15.16 -15.65
CA ARG A 3 -48.01 -15.93 -15.67
C ARG A 3 -46.98 -15.16 -16.48
N SER A 4 -46.26 -14.30 -15.78
CA SER A 4 -45.03 -13.66 -16.23
C SER A 4 -43.91 -14.70 -16.25
N PHE A 5 -43.37 -15.02 -17.42
CA PHE A 5 -42.15 -15.80 -17.56
C PHE A 5 -41.00 -14.86 -17.96
N PRO A 6 -39.98 -14.66 -17.10
CA PRO A 6 -38.79 -13.92 -17.49
C PRO A 6 -37.84 -14.84 -18.28
N THR A 7 -37.54 -14.43 -19.51
CA THR A 7 -36.42 -14.95 -20.30
C THR A 7 -35.11 -14.43 -19.72
N THR A 8 -34.39 -15.27 -18.97
CA THR A 8 -33.00 -15.00 -18.56
C THR A 8 -32.09 -16.07 -19.15
N LEU A 9 -31.30 -15.66 -20.14
CA LEU A 9 -30.17 -16.40 -20.71
C LEU A 9 -29.06 -16.56 -19.66
N PRO A 10 -28.47 -17.77 -19.47
CA PRO A 10 -27.27 -17.91 -18.68
C PRO A 10 -26.05 -17.48 -19.51
N THR A 11 -25.50 -16.32 -19.16
CA THR A 11 -24.18 -15.87 -19.59
C THR A 11 -23.11 -16.72 -18.91
N SER A 12 -22.39 -17.51 -19.70
CA SER A 12 -21.21 -18.25 -19.28
C SER A 12 -20.07 -17.30 -18.91
N ARG A 13 -19.71 -17.23 -17.63
CA ARG A 13 -18.49 -16.58 -17.14
C ARG A 13 -17.52 -17.63 -16.64
N PHE A 14 -16.50 -17.91 -17.44
CA PHE A 14 -15.27 -18.59 -17.01
C PHE A 14 -14.35 -17.57 -16.32
N PRO A 15 -13.73 -17.90 -15.17
CA PRO A 15 -12.72 -17.05 -14.55
C PRO A 15 -11.33 -17.41 -15.09
N LEU A 16 -10.61 -16.41 -15.62
CA LEU A 16 -9.15 -16.45 -15.74
C LEU A 16 -8.60 -15.28 -14.93
N VAL A 17 -7.87 -15.65 -13.87
CA VAL A 17 -7.06 -14.78 -13.02
C VAL A 17 -5.61 -14.92 -13.46
N ALA A 18 -4.96 -13.80 -13.81
CA ALA A 18 -3.55 -13.50 -13.61
C ALA A 18 -3.37 -12.01 -13.96
N LEU A 19 -3.28 -11.08 -12.99
CA LEU A 19 -2.03 -10.58 -12.37
C LEU A 19 -0.89 -10.45 -13.40
N GLY A 20 -0.36 -9.29 -13.77
CA GLY A 20 -0.23 -8.02 -13.04
C GLY A 20 1.26 -7.78 -12.78
N ALA A 21 1.87 -6.81 -13.47
CA ALA A 21 3.07 -6.11 -13.01
C ALA A 21 3.17 -4.76 -13.72
N ALA A 22 3.19 -3.71 -12.92
CA ALA A 22 3.06 -2.31 -13.31
C ALA A 22 4.41 -1.59 -13.42
N LEU A 23 4.34 -0.44 -14.07
CA LEU A 23 5.28 0.69 -14.15
C LEU A 23 6.00 1.07 -12.83
N ALA A 24 7.24 1.55 -12.96
CA ALA A 24 7.80 2.79 -12.38
C ALA A 24 9.26 2.98 -12.88
N ALA A 25 9.61 3.99 -13.68
CA ALA A 25 9.85 5.41 -13.37
C ALA A 25 11.31 5.73 -12.88
N ALA A 26 12.13 6.16 -13.84
CA ALA A 26 13.07 7.29 -13.89
C ALA A 26 14.00 7.71 -12.70
N LEU A 27 15.29 7.87 -13.09
CA LEU A 27 16.33 8.86 -12.68
C LEU A 27 17.15 8.67 -11.39
N SER A 28 18.47 8.42 -11.55
CA SER A 28 19.56 9.30 -11.06
C SER A 28 20.97 8.81 -11.43
N PHE A 29 21.84 9.75 -11.79
CA PHE A 29 23.29 9.68 -12.04
C PHE A 29 24.12 9.32 -10.78
N GLY A 30 25.33 8.74 -10.98
CA GLY A 30 26.47 8.88 -10.03
C GLY A 30 27.32 7.62 -9.79
N PRO A 31 28.67 7.63 -9.95
CA PRO A 31 29.52 6.42 -10.02
C PRO A 31 30.33 6.12 -8.74
N ALA A 32 31.03 4.97 -8.77
CA ALA A 32 32.11 4.50 -7.89
C ALA A 32 31.69 3.92 -6.52
N GLY A 33 31.81 2.59 -6.42
CA GLY A 33 31.78 1.84 -5.17
C GLY A 33 32.20 0.39 -5.43
N ALA A 34 33.47 0.09 -5.15
CA ALA A 34 33.99 -1.28 -5.19
C ALA A 34 33.23 -2.14 -4.17
N HIS A 35 32.48 -3.14 -4.66
CA HIS A 35 31.96 -4.22 -3.83
C HIS A 35 32.39 -5.55 -4.43
N ALA A 36 33.21 -6.26 -3.64
CA ALA A 36 33.62 -7.63 -3.87
C ALA A 36 32.38 -8.54 -3.86
N GLN A 37 32.06 -9.10 -5.02
CA GLN A 37 30.93 -10.01 -5.17
C GLN A 37 31.40 -11.43 -4.85
N ALA A 38 31.38 -11.78 -3.56
CA ALA A 38 31.44 -13.16 -3.12
C ALA A 38 30.11 -13.85 -3.49
N SER A 39 30.08 -14.45 -4.68
CA SER A 39 28.95 -15.29 -5.10
C SER A 39 29.06 -16.64 -4.43
N ALA A 40 28.43 -16.79 -3.26
CA ALA A 40 28.07 -18.10 -2.75
C ALA A 40 26.97 -18.66 -3.66
N ALA A 41 27.38 -19.39 -4.70
CA ALA A 41 26.50 -20.26 -5.45
C ALA A 41 26.03 -21.37 -4.51
N ALA A 42 24.87 -21.18 -3.88
CA ALA A 42 24.11 -22.27 -3.29
C ALA A 42 23.68 -23.18 -4.45
N ALA A 43 24.52 -24.16 -4.76
CA ALA A 43 24.14 -25.27 -5.61
C ALA A 43 22.99 -25.99 -4.90
N SER A 44 21.77 -25.74 -5.38
CA SER A 44 20.64 -26.63 -5.17
C SER A 44 21.02 -27.98 -5.77
N ALA A 45 21.56 -28.87 -4.93
CA ALA A 45 21.78 -30.25 -5.29
C ALA A 45 20.42 -30.83 -5.73
N PRO A 46 20.35 -31.53 -6.87
CA PRO A 46 19.14 -32.22 -7.24
C PRO A 46 18.87 -33.25 -6.15
N VAL A 47 17.71 -33.13 -5.52
CA VAL A 47 17.17 -34.20 -4.68
C VAL A 47 17.14 -35.42 -5.58
N ALA A 48 17.98 -36.40 -5.28
CA ALA A 48 17.99 -37.66 -5.99
C ALA A 48 16.61 -38.28 -5.78
N ASN A 49 15.73 -38.16 -6.77
CA ASN A 49 14.56 -39.01 -6.89
C ASN A 49 15.09 -40.44 -6.76
N GLY A 50 14.74 -41.12 -5.68
CA GLY A 50 15.01 -42.55 -5.52
C GLY A 50 14.59 -43.22 -6.81
N ALA A 51 15.55 -43.90 -7.46
CA ALA A 51 15.52 -44.40 -8.82
C ALA A 51 14.09 -44.54 -9.35
N ALA A 52 13.62 -43.53 -10.08
CA ALA A 52 12.37 -43.67 -10.81
C ALA A 52 12.52 -44.93 -11.67
N PRO A 53 11.56 -45.87 -11.63
CA PRO A 53 11.60 -47.02 -12.53
C PRO A 53 11.82 -46.50 -13.95
N ASP A 54 12.63 -47.19 -14.74
CA ASP A 54 13.04 -46.75 -16.08
C ASP A 54 11.89 -46.90 -17.10
N PHE A 55 10.78 -46.23 -16.82
CA PHE A 55 9.57 -46.21 -17.62
C PHE A 55 9.85 -45.61 -18.99
N ASP A 56 10.71 -44.59 -19.06
CA ASP A 56 11.07 -43.92 -20.31
C ASP A 56 11.86 -44.84 -21.24
N ALA A 57 12.83 -45.61 -20.75
CA ALA A 57 13.52 -46.57 -21.61
C ALA A 57 12.60 -47.69 -22.07
N ARG A 58 11.76 -48.25 -21.17
CA ARG A 58 10.77 -49.26 -21.56
C ARG A 58 9.79 -48.73 -22.61
N GLN A 59 9.34 -47.48 -22.48
CA GLN A 59 8.49 -46.84 -23.50
C GLN A 59 9.22 -46.66 -24.83
N LYS A 60 10.51 -46.28 -24.82
CA LYS A 60 11.32 -46.16 -26.04
C LYS A 60 11.46 -47.50 -26.77
N VAL A 61 11.65 -48.60 -26.04
CA VAL A 61 11.70 -49.95 -26.63
C VAL A 61 10.37 -50.29 -27.30
N LEU A 62 9.23 -50.00 -26.66
CA LEU A 62 7.90 -50.24 -27.23
C LEU A 62 7.64 -49.39 -28.48
N ASN A 63 8.08 -48.13 -28.47
CA ASN A 63 7.99 -47.25 -29.63
C ASN A 63 8.86 -47.74 -30.79
N HIS A 64 10.07 -48.22 -30.49
CA HIS A 64 10.95 -48.81 -31.49
C HIS A 64 10.37 -50.07 -32.11
N ARG A 65 9.82 -51.00 -31.29
CA ARG A 65 9.12 -52.20 -31.78
C ARG A 65 7.92 -51.87 -32.65
N THR A 66 7.19 -50.80 -32.30
CA THR A 66 6.07 -50.32 -33.12
C THR A 66 6.57 -49.88 -34.50
N ALA A 67 7.62 -49.04 -34.54
CA ALA A 67 8.20 -48.55 -35.79
C ALA A 67 8.78 -49.70 -36.65
N GLU A 68 9.43 -50.67 -36.03
CA GLU A 68 9.94 -51.85 -36.73
C GLU A 68 8.80 -52.71 -37.30
N ASN A 69 7.73 -52.93 -36.53
CA ASN A 69 6.57 -53.68 -37.02
C ASN A 69 5.91 -52.99 -38.22
N ASP A 70 5.75 -51.67 -38.15
CA ASP A 70 5.19 -50.86 -39.23
C ASP A 70 6.07 -50.92 -40.50
N TYR A 71 7.39 -50.82 -40.32
CA TYR A 71 8.34 -50.98 -41.42
C TYR A 71 8.25 -52.37 -42.06
N ARG A 72 8.25 -53.43 -41.25
CA ARG A 72 8.15 -54.81 -41.74
C ARG A 72 6.83 -55.08 -42.46
N TYR A 73 5.74 -54.49 -41.98
CA TYR A 73 4.44 -54.58 -42.64
C TYR A 73 4.45 -53.87 -44.00
N ALA A 74 5.00 -52.65 -44.09
CA ALA A 74 5.09 -51.90 -45.34
C ALA A 74 5.93 -52.62 -46.41
N VAL A 75 7.08 -53.20 -46.00
CA VAL A 75 7.90 -54.02 -46.90
C VAL A 75 7.14 -55.27 -47.36
N ALA A 76 6.51 -55.99 -46.43
CA ALA A 76 5.73 -57.19 -46.77
C ALA A 76 4.56 -56.87 -47.71
N GLU A 77 3.90 -55.72 -47.56
CA GLU A 77 2.84 -55.27 -48.45
C GLU A 77 3.37 -55.05 -49.87
N HIS A 78 4.50 -54.37 -50.03
CA HIS A 78 5.14 -54.19 -51.33
C HIS A 78 5.53 -55.53 -51.96
N ASP A 79 6.13 -56.43 -51.18
CA ASP A 79 6.52 -57.76 -51.65
C ASP A 79 5.31 -58.63 -52.05
N CYS A 80 4.15 -58.43 -51.42
CA CYS A 80 2.94 -59.19 -51.74
C CYS A 80 2.41 -58.91 -53.14
N TYR A 81 2.62 -57.71 -53.70
CA TYR A 81 2.21 -57.38 -55.06
C TYR A 81 3.02 -58.14 -56.13
N SER A 82 4.17 -58.70 -55.78
CA SER A 82 4.97 -59.54 -56.68
C SER A 82 4.51 -61.00 -56.72
N LYS A 83 3.54 -61.41 -55.89
CA LYS A 83 3.09 -62.81 -55.74
C LYS A 83 1.79 -63.10 -56.48
N PHE A 84 1.63 -64.34 -56.94
CA PHE A 84 0.40 -64.78 -57.61
C PHE A 84 -0.86 -64.71 -56.74
N PHE A 85 -0.76 -64.99 -55.44
CA PHE A 85 -1.88 -64.93 -54.49
C PHE A 85 -1.83 -63.68 -53.59
N VAL A 86 -1.89 -62.50 -54.20
CA VAL A 86 -1.76 -61.19 -53.51
C VAL A 86 -2.72 -61.08 -52.31
N ASN A 87 -4.01 -61.40 -52.49
CA ASN A 87 -5.01 -61.25 -51.42
C ASN A 87 -4.71 -62.09 -50.17
N SER A 88 -4.25 -63.33 -50.34
CA SER A 88 -3.86 -64.18 -49.20
C SER A 88 -2.57 -63.68 -48.56
N CYS A 89 -1.61 -63.24 -49.37
CA CYS A 89 -0.37 -62.63 -48.87
C CYS A 89 -0.64 -61.39 -48.00
N LEU A 90 -1.49 -60.47 -48.47
CA LEU A 90 -1.87 -59.26 -47.74
C LEU A 90 -2.62 -59.58 -46.44
N GLY A 91 -3.48 -60.61 -46.44
CA GLY A 91 -4.14 -61.11 -45.24
C GLY A 91 -3.12 -61.56 -44.18
N ASN A 92 -2.22 -62.46 -44.56
CA ASN A 92 -1.17 -62.96 -43.66
C ASN A 92 -0.25 -61.84 -43.14
N ALA A 93 0.11 -60.87 -43.99
CA ALA A 93 0.92 -59.71 -43.57
C ALA A 93 0.18 -58.86 -42.53
N ARG A 94 -1.14 -58.66 -42.71
CA ARG A 94 -1.98 -57.90 -41.78
C ARG A 94 -2.15 -58.64 -40.45
N ASP A 95 -2.31 -59.96 -40.47
CA ASP A 95 -2.47 -60.77 -39.26
C ASP A 95 -1.19 -60.72 -38.40
N LYS A 96 -0.01 -60.86 -39.01
CA LYS A 96 1.28 -60.71 -38.33
C LYS A 96 1.46 -59.31 -37.72
N MET A 97 1.07 -58.27 -38.45
CA MET A 97 1.11 -56.88 -37.94
C MET A 97 0.17 -56.71 -36.73
N ARG A 98 -1.06 -57.25 -36.81
CA ARG A 98 -2.04 -57.17 -35.72
C ARG A 98 -1.60 -57.91 -34.47
N GLU A 99 -0.98 -59.08 -34.63
CA GLU A 99 -0.46 -59.88 -33.52
C GLU A 99 0.63 -59.13 -32.75
N GLU A 100 1.62 -58.58 -33.44
CA GLU A 100 2.70 -57.81 -32.80
C GLU A 100 2.17 -56.53 -32.16
N ARG A 101 1.28 -55.78 -32.84
CA ARG A 101 0.65 -54.59 -32.25
C ARG A 101 -0.20 -54.93 -31.02
N ALA A 102 -0.84 -56.10 -30.98
CA ALA A 102 -1.58 -56.56 -29.81
C ALA A 102 -0.61 -56.82 -28.64
N SER A 103 0.51 -57.49 -28.89
CA SER A 103 1.57 -57.70 -27.89
C SER A 103 2.13 -56.39 -27.34
N ILE A 104 2.52 -55.45 -28.21
CA ILE A 104 3.00 -54.12 -27.83
C ILE A 104 1.97 -53.38 -26.96
N ARG A 105 0.68 -53.44 -27.33
CA ARG A 105 -0.39 -52.79 -26.56
C ARG A 105 -0.54 -53.39 -25.16
N GLN A 106 -0.43 -54.71 -25.01
CA GLN A 106 -0.47 -55.36 -23.69
C GLN A 106 0.67 -54.85 -22.80
N GLU A 107 1.88 -54.75 -23.34
CA GLU A 107 3.04 -54.24 -22.61
C GLU A 107 2.91 -52.74 -22.26
N GLN A 108 2.33 -51.93 -23.15
CA GLN A 108 2.03 -50.52 -22.87
C GLN A 108 1.02 -50.36 -21.74
N LEU A 109 -0.07 -51.14 -21.73
CA LEU A 109 -1.06 -51.11 -20.66
C LEU A 109 -0.45 -51.51 -19.31
N ALA A 110 0.37 -52.56 -19.29
CA ALA A 110 1.08 -52.97 -18.08
C ALA A 110 2.00 -51.84 -17.55
N LEU A 111 2.74 -51.17 -18.44
CA LEU A 111 3.60 -50.05 -18.09
C LEU A 111 2.80 -48.86 -17.54
N ASP A 112 1.65 -48.53 -18.14
CA ASP A 112 0.76 -47.47 -17.68
C ASP A 112 0.13 -47.77 -16.31
N ASP A 113 -0.23 -49.02 -16.06
CA ASP A 113 -0.77 -49.49 -14.78
C ASP A 113 0.28 -49.40 -13.66
N GLU A 114 1.52 -49.81 -13.94
CA GLU A 114 2.65 -49.64 -13.01
C GLU A 114 2.87 -48.15 -12.69
N GLN A 115 2.91 -47.28 -13.71
CA GLN A 115 3.05 -45.85 -13.50
C GLN A 115 1.91 -45.26 -12.66
N ARG A 116 0.68 -45.70 -12.92
CA ARG A 116 -0.50 -45.28 -12.14
C ARG A 116 -0.37 -45.70 -10.68
N ALA A 117 0.09 -46.92 -10.42
CA ALA A 117 0.32 -47.44 -9.08
C ALA A 117 1.39 -46.63 -8.33
N VAL A 118 2.51 -46.32 -8.98
CA VAL A 118 3.57 -45.48 -8.38
C VAL A 118 3.06 -44.08 -8.05
N ARG A 119 2.33 -43.42 -8.98
CA ARG A 119 1.75 -42.10 -8.71
C ARG A 119 0.70 -42.14 -7.59
N ALA A 120 -0.05 -43.24 -7.45
CA ALA A 120 -0.97 -43.42 -6.33
C ALA A 120 -0.23 -43.52 -4.99
N GLN A 121 0.80 -44.37 -4.91
CA GLN A 121 1.64 -44.50 -3.71
C GLN A 121 2.30 -43.17 -3.32
N GLN A 122 2.81 -42.40 -4.29
CA GLN A 122 3.38 -41.08 -4.02
C GLN A 122 2.35 -40.11 -3.43
N ARG A 123 1.11 -40.09 -3.94
CA ARG A 123 0.04 -39.28 -3.36
C ARG A 123 -0.28 -39.73 -1.95
N ASP A 124 -0.36 -41.03 -1.70
CA ASP A 124 -0.66 -41.57 -0.37
C ASP A 124 0.45 -41.20 0.64
N GLN A 125 1.72 -41.26 0.23
CA GLN A 125 2.84 -40.80 1.04
C GLN A 125 2.76 -39.28 1.33
N GLN A 126 2.47 -38.46 0.32
CA GLN A 126 2.31 -37.01 0.50
C GLN A 126 1.13 -36.68 1.43
N ILE A 127 0.01 -37.39 1.29
CA ILE A 127 -1.15 -37.25 2.17
C ILE A 127 -0.77 -37.64 3.60
N ALA A 128 -0.09 -38.76 3.80
CA ALA A 128 0.36 -39.21 5.12
C ALA A 128 1.30 -38.19 5.78
N VAL A 129 2.28 -37.66 5.04
CA VAL A 129 3.18 -36.61 5.53
C VAL A 129 2.40 -35.35 5.91
N LYS A 130 1.49 -34.89 5.05
CA LYS A 130 0.66 -33.71 5.32
C LYS A 130 -0.26 -33.91 6.53
N GLN A 131 -0.84 -35.10 6.67
CA GLN A 131 -1.66 -35.45 7.84
C GLN A 131 -0.82 -35.46 9.12
N ALA A 132 0.38 -36.04 9.08
CA ALA A 132 1.30 -36.02 10.22
C ALA A 132 1.71 -34.60 10.62
N GLN A 133 2.05 -33.74 9.64
CA GLN A 133 2.34 -32.32 9.88
C GLN A 133 1.14 -31.60 10.49
N ASN A 134 -0.05 -31.74 9.89
CA ASN A 134 -1.26 -31.11 10.39
C ASN A 134 -1.60 -31.54 11.83
N ALA A 135 -1.37 -32.81 12.16
CA ALA A 135 -1.59 -33.36 13.50
C ALA A 135 -0.55 -32.82 14.50
N ALA A 136 0.73 -32.74 14.11
CA ALA A 136 1.79 -32.16 14.94
C ALA A 136 1.55 -30.66 15.20
N GLU A 137 1.05 -29.92 14.21
CA GLU A 137 0.75 -28.49 14.32
C GLU A 137 -0.61 -28.19 14.97
N ALA A 138 -1.52 -29.16 15.06
CA ALA A 138 -2.86 -28.98 15.64
C ALA A 138 -2.87 -28.31 17.03
N PRO A 139 -2.05 -28.74 18.02
CA PRO A 139 -2.04 -28.09 19.33
C PRO A 139 -1.53 -26.65 19.25
N GLN A 140 -0.52 -26.36 18.44
CA GLN A 140 -0.01 -25.01 18.26
C GLN A 140 -1.05 -24.11 17.57
N ARG A 141 -1.75 -24.62 16.55
CA ARG A 141 -2.85 -23.91 15.89
C ARG A 141 -3.98 -23.59 16.87
N ALA A 142 -4.38 -24.56 17.70
CA ALA A 142 -5.40 -24.36 18.73
C ALA A 142 -4.94 -23.33 19.79
N ALA A 143 -3.69 -23.38 20.22
CA ALA A 143 -3.12 -22.41 21.16
C ALA A 143 -3.10 -20.98 20.59
N ASN A 144 -2.67 -20.84 19.32
CA ASN A 144 -2.67 -19.55 18.62
C ASN A 144 -4.09 -19.01 18.45
N GLU A 145 -5.06 -19.85 18.08
CA GLU A 145 -6.47 -19.46 17.95
C GLU A 145 -7.05 -19.00 19.29
N ALA A 146 -6.77 -19.73 20.38
CA ALA A 146 -7.16 -19.34 21.72
C ALA A 146 -6.53 -18.00 22.16
N ALA A 147 -5.23 -17.81 21.89
CA ALA A 147 -4.53 -16.57 22.20
C ALA A 147 -5.10 -15.37 21.41
N ASN A 148 -5.40 -15.56 20.13
CA ASN A 148 -6.03 -14.53 19.30
C ASN A 148 -7.45 -14.20 19.78
N ALA A 149 -8.24 -15.20 20.15
CA ALA A 149 -9.57 -15.00 20.70
C ALA A 149 -9.53 -14.25 22.04
N ALA A 150 -8.58 -14.57 22.92
CA ALA A 150 -8.36 -13.85 24.17
C ALA A 150 -7.95 -12.39 23.92
N ALA A 151 -6.94 -12.16 23.06
CA ALA A 151 -6.49 -10.82 22.71
C ALA A 151 -7.61 -9.96 22.10
N TYR A 152 -8.49 -10.56 21.29
CA TYR A 152 -9.67 -9.88 20.75
C TYR A 152 -10.62 -9.46 21.87
N ARG A 153 -10.96 -10.36 22.80
CA ARG A 153 -11.84 -10.07 23.94
C ARG A 153 -11.26 -8.96 24.82
N ASP A 154 -9.97 -9.02 25.14
CA ASP A 154 -9.30 -8.00 25.94
C ASP A 154 -9.34 -6.63 25.27
N LYS A 155 -9.11 -6.58 23.95
CA LYS A 155 -9.20 -5.33 23.19
C LYS A 155 -10.62 -4.77 23.17
N GLN A 156 -11.66 -5.62 23.10
CA GLN A 156 -13.05 -5.18 23.23
C GLN A 156 -13.31 -4.56 24.60
N GLN A 157 -12.86 -5.21 25.68
CA GLN A 157 -12.99 -4.68 27.04
C GLN A 157 -12.25 -3.35 27.21
N GLN A 158 -11.00 -3.26 26.75
CA GLN A 158 -10.23 -2.01 26.79
C GLN A 158 -10.90 -0.87 26.03
N ASN A 159 -11.49 -1.16 24.86
CA ASN A 159 -12.23 -0.15 24.11
C ASN A 159 -13.48 0.33 24.86
N ALA A 160 -14.22 -0.59 25.49
CA ALA A 160 -15.38 -0.24 26.32
C ALA A 160 -14.98 0.62 27.53
N LEU A 161 -13.88 0.29 28.20
CA LEU A 161 -13.33 1.08 29.30
C LEU A 161 -12.89 2.47 28.82
N LYS A 162 -12.16 2.56 27.71
CA LYS A 162 -11.74 3.84 27.11
C LYS A 162 -12.92 4.70 26.65
N GLN A 163 -13.99 4.09 26.16
CA GLN A 163 -15.22 4.82 25.82
C GLN A 163 -15.87 5.39 27.09
N THR A 164 -15.97 4.57 28.14
CA THR A 164 -16.51 5.01 29.44
C THR A 164 -15.68 6.14 30.04
N GLN A 165 -14.35 6.03 30.03
CA GLN A 165 -13.43 7.08 30.50
C GLN A 165 -13.58 8.37 29.70
N ARG A 166 -13.58 8.31 28.37
CA ARG A 166 -13.80 9.51 27.53
C ARG A 166 -15.15 10.16 27.78
N GLY A 167 -16.20 9.36 28.03
CA GLY A 167 -17.52 9.88 28.42
C GLY A 167 -17.49 10.57 29.78
N ALA A 168 -16.82 9.98 30.77
CA ALA A 168 -16.72 10.52 32.12
C ALA A 168 -15.86 11.79 32.20
N GLU A 169 -14.77 11.86 31.42
CA GLU A 169 -13.89 13.04 31.37
C GLU A 169 -14.44 14.17 30.50
N GLY A 170 -15.40 13.91 29.59
CA GLY A 170 -15.98 14.89 28.68
C GLY A 170 -16.44 16.20 29.36
N PRO A 171 -17.21 16.15 30.46
CA PRO A 171 -17.59 17.34 31.22
C PRO A 171 -16.40 18.09 31.82
N GLN A 172 -15.39 17.38 32.31
CA GLN A 172 -14.19 17.99 32.89
C GLN A 172 -13.34 18.69 31.83
N HIS A 173 -13.18 18.06 30.65
CA HIS A 173 -12.51 18.67 29.49
C HIS A 173 -13.26 19.91 28.99
N ALA A 174 -14.60 19.85 28.94
CA ALA A 174 -15.43 20.98 28.54
C ALA A 174 -15.31 22.15 29.54
N ALA A 175 -15.38 21.89 30.85
CA ALA A 175 -15.18 22.90 31.88
C ALA A 175 -13.77 23.50 31.83
N SER A 176 -12.74 22.68 31.62
CA SER A 176 -11.35 23.12 31.50
C SER A 176 -11.15 24.02 30.28
N ARG A 177 -11.77 23.68 29.14
CA ARG A 177 -11.74 24.50 27.92
C ARG A 177 -12.41 25.85 28.15
N GLN A 178 -13.60 25.87 28.76
CA GLN A 178 -14.29 27.12 29.08
C GLN A 178 -13.47 28.00 30.03
N ALA A 179 -12.83 27.42 31.04
CA ALA A 179 -11.96 28.16 31.95
C ALA A 179 -10.73 28.74 31.24
N TYR A 180 -10.17 28.03 30.25
CA TYR A 180 -9.06 28.53 29.43
C TYR A 180 -9.49 29.68 28.51
N ASP A 181 -10.63 29.53 27.82
CA ASP A 181 -11.19 30.55 26.93
C ASP A 181 -11.52 31.84 27.69
N GLN A 182 -12.07 31.73 28.91
CA GLN A 182 -12.29 32.89 29.80
C GLN A 182 -10.99 33.60 30.15
N LYS A 183 -9.93 32.86 30.51
CA LYS A 183 -8.62 33.45 30.81
C LYS A 183 -8.03 34.18 29.59
N GLN A 184 -8.19 33.64 28.39
CA GLN A 184 -7.76 34.32 27.17
C GLN A 184 -8.54 35.61 26.94
N ALA A 185 -9.87 35.58 27.08
CA ALA A 185 -10.71 36.78 26.93
C ALA A 185 -10.37 37.85 27.97
N ASP A 186 -10.12 37.46 29.23
CA ASP A 186 -9.67 38.37 30.28
C ASP A 186 -8.34 39.02 29.97
N PHE A 187 -7.39 38.22 29.46
CA PHE A 187 -6.08 38.74 29.07
C PHE A 187 -6.20 39.73 27.92
N GLN A 188 -6.99 39.41 26.89
CA GLN A 188 -7.22 40.31 25.76
C GLN A 188 -7.88 41.62 26.21
N ARG A 189 -8.91 41.54 27.06
CA ARG A 189 -9.58 42.73 27.63
C ARG A 189 -8.60 43.63 28.39
N LYS A 190 -7.66 43.04 29.14
CA LYS A 190 -6.62 43.79 29.85
C LYS A 190 -5.66 44.50 28.90
N LEU A 191 -5.25 43.84 27.81
CA LEU A 191 -4.41 44.45 26.79
C LEU A 191 -5.13 45.61 26.10
N ASP A 192 -6.37 45.40 25.68
CA ASP A 192 -7.17 46.45 25.01
C ASP A 192 -7.38 47.65 25.94
N ALA A 193 -7.71 47.41 27.21
CA ALA A 193 -7.82 48.47 28.21
C ALA A 193 -6.49 49.22 28.42
N ALA A 194 -5.36 48.51 28.46
CA ALA A 194 -4.05 49.12 28.57
C ALA A 194 -3.71 49.98 27.34
N HIS A 195 -4.04 49.52 26.13
CA HIS A 195 -3.87 50.29 24.89
C HIS A 195 -4.74 51.55 24.88
N GLN A 196 -6.01 51.45 25.27
CA GLN A 196 -6.91 52.61 25.38
C GLN A 196 -6.38 53.62 26.39
N GLN A 197 -5.97 53.17 27.57
CA GLN A 197 -5.37 54.06 28.57
C GLN A 197 -4.07 54.70 28.10
N ALA A 198 -3.21 53.96 27.40
CA ALA A 198 -1.99 54.50 26.82
C ALA A 198 -2.28 55.56 25.74
N ALA A 199 -3.28 55.33 24.89
CA ALA A 199 -3.74 56.26 23.88
C ALA A 199 -4.31 57.55 24.50
N GLN A 200 -5.17 57.43 25.52
CA GLN A 200 -5.72 58.57 26.25
C GLN A 200 -4.60 59.40 26.89
N LYS A 201 -3.66 58.76 27.60
CA LYS A 201 -2.51 59.45 28.20
C LYS A 201 -1.59 60.08 27.15
N ALA A 202 -1.49 59.49 25.95
CA ALA A 202 -0.72 60.08 24.85
C ALA A 202 -1.40 61.34 24.30
N GLN A 203 -2.73 61.32 24.13
CA GLN A 203 -3.52 62.49 23.75
C GLN A 203 -3.41 63.59 24.79
N GLU A 204 -3.60 63.27 26.07
CA GLU A 204 -3.47 64.25 27.16
C GLU A 204 -2.09 64.90 27.19
N ARG A 205 -1.02 64.12 26.96
CA ARG A 205 0.35 64.66 26.83
C ARG A 205 0.50 65.60 25.63
N ALA A 206 -0.08 65.26 24.48
CA ALA A 206 -0.05 66.11 23.30
C ALA A 206 -0.82 67.42 23.52
N ASP A 207 -2.01 67.36 24.11
CA ASP A 207 -2.83 68.53 24.43
C ASP A 207 -2.16 69.45 25.44
N ASN A 208 -1.56 68.86 26.49
CA ASN A 208 -0.81 69.63 27.49
C ASN A 208 0.43 70.30 26.88
N ALA A 209 1.16 69.62 26.00
CA ALA A 209 2.27 70.20 25.27
C ALA A 209 1.82 71.36 24.36
N ALA A 210 0.74 71.19 23.60
CA ALA A 210 0.18 72.23 22.74
C ALA A 210 -0.28 73.46 23.54
N ARG A 211 -0.95 73.26 24.68
CA ARG A 211 -1.34 74.35 25.60
C ARG A 211 -0.12 75.08 26.16
N TYR A 212 0.94 74.34 26.49
CA TYR A 212 2.18 74.95 26.97
C TYR A 212 2.85 75.80 25.89
N GLU A 213 2.95 75.29 24.66
CA GLU A 213 3.47 76.04 23.51
C GLU A 213 2.64 77.30 23.22
N GLN A 214 1.31 77.20 23.29
CA GLN A 214 0.44 78.35 23.10
C GLN A 214 0.68 79.42 24.17
N LYS A 215 0.76 79.04 25.45
CA LYS A 215 1.09 79.97 26.54
C LYS A 215 2.45 80.64 26.36
N GLN A 216 3.45 79.91 25.85
CA GLN A 216 4.76 80.48 25.54
C GLN A 216 4.68 81.53 24.42
N LYS A 217 3.90 81.26 23.36
CA LYS A 217 3.67 82.22 22.27
C LYS A 217 2.92 83.46 22.77
N GLU A 218 1.85 83.28 23.55
CA GLU A 218 1.07 84.38 24.13
C GLU A 218 1.91 85.23 25.08
N ALA A 219 2.75 84.62 25.93
CA ALA A 219 3.66 85.35 26.81
C ALA A 219 4.71 86.15 26.03
N ALA A 220 5.26 85.60 24.94
CA ALA A 220 6.20 86.29 24.07
C ALA A 220 5.54 87.48 23.33
N GLN A 221 4.30 87.30 22.83
CA GLN A 221 3.51 88.36 22.21
C GLN A 221 3.19 89.48 23.20
N HIS A 222 2.69 89.13 24.39
CA HIS A 222 2.38 90.12 25.42
C HIS A 222 3.62 90.92 25.84
N LYS A 223 4.78 90.26 25.96
CA LYS A 223 6.05 90.96 26.24
C LYS A 223 6.39 91.95 25.11
N ALA A 224 6.29 91.54 23.85
CA ALA A 224 6.55 92.40 22.70
C ALA A 224 5.59 93.60 22.66
N ASP A 225 4.30 93.39 22.93
CA ASP A 225 3.27 94.43 22.97
C ASP A 225 3.56 95.46 24.08
N VAL A 226 3.95 95.00 25.27
CA VAL A 226 4.33 95.89 26.38
C VAL A 226 5.59 96.69 26.02
N GLU A 227 6.61 96.07 25.45
CA GLU A 227 7.82 96.77 24.99
C GLU A 227 7.51 97.80 23.89
N GLN A 228 6.60 97.50 22.95
CA GLN A 228 6.13 98.47 21.97
C GLN A 228 5.42 99.65 22.63
N ARG A 229 4.46 99.40 23.53
CA ARG A 229 3.77 100.46 24.27
C ARG A 229 4.75 101.35 25.07
N GLN A 230 5.79 100.77 25.66
CA GLN A 230 6.82 101.52 26.37
C GLN A 230 7.64 102.40 25.42
N LYS A 231 8.02 101.89 24.25
CA LYS A 231 8.72 102.67 23.21
C LYS A 231 7.86 103.82 22.71
N GLU A 232 6.60 103.57 22.37
CA GLU A 232 5.65 104.60 21.94
C GLU A 232 5.43 105.67 23.03
N ALA A 233 5.33 105.26 24.30
CA ALA A 233 5.22 106.20 25.42
C ALA A 233 6.51 107.03 25.60
N ALA A 234 7.69 106.43 25.44
CA ALA A 234 8.97 107.13 25.50
C ALA A 234 9.17 108.10 24.32
N GLU A 235 8.72 107.73 23.12
CA GLU A 235 8.72 108.61 21.95
C GLU A 235 7.76 109.79 22.13
N LYS A 236 6.54 109.55 22.62
CA LYS A 236 5.59 110.62 22.97
C LYS A 236 6.15 111.54 24.06
N ALA A 237 6.83 111.01 25.08
CA ALA A 237 7.49 111.82 26.10
C ALA A 237 8.65 112.67 25.54
N ARG A 238 9.46 112.12 24.61
CA ARG A 238 10.51 112.88 23.91
C ARG A 238 9.94 113.98 23.01
N GLN A 239 8.83 113.71 22.33
CA GLN A 239 8.13 114.72 21.53
C GLN A 239 7.57 115.85 22.40
N GLN A 240 7.03 115.55 23.59
CA GLN A 240 6.57 116.57 24.55
C GLN A 240 7.74 117.40 25.14
N GLN A 241 8.92 116.81 25.35
CA GLN A 241 10.12 117.55 25.78
C GLN A 241 10.71 118.47 24.71
N GLN A 242 10.51 118.14 23.42
CA GLN A 242 10.96 118.99 22.31
C GLN A 242 9.98 120.13 21.98
N GLN A 243 8.72 120.05 22.45
CA GLN A 243 7.70 121.08 22.27
C GLN A 243 7.57 122.05 23.47
N GLY A 244 8.41 121.88 24.51
CA GLY A 244 8.43 122.72 25.72
C GLY A 244 9.65 123.64 25.86
N GLN A 245 10.38 123.91 24.77
CA GLN A 245 11.43 124.95 24.68
C GLN A 245 10.92 126.14 23.87
#